data_AF-A0A7X6X7D9-F1
#
_entry.id   AF-A0A7X6X7D9-F1
#
_cell.length_a   1.000
_cell.length_b   1.000
_cell.length_c   1.000
_cell.angle_alpha   90.00
_cell.angle_beta   90.00
_cell.angle_gamma   90.00
#
_symmetry.space_group_name_H-M   'P 1'
#
loop_
_entity.id
_entity.type
_entity.pdbx_description
1 polymer ?
#
loop_
_entity_poly.entity_id
_entity_poly.type
_entity_poly.pdbx_seq_one_letter_code
_entity_poly.pdbx_strand_id
1 'polypeptide(L)'
;MLPLIGLLIGLIIGLFVSVPVPAAWAPYLALLVLSGVDILLSVLNENNEDKSSNKNFLLEFFANTAMAVFLAALGKQINFELSTIIAFVFTYRIFKNFREIVGDLYVKYKERRDSLRTEISEVTSPKNTEEAKRRK
;
A
#
# COMPACT_ATOMS: atom_id res chain seq x y z
N MET A 1 -0.62 -11.97 -2.07
CA MET A 1 0.16 -12.35 -0.87
C MET A 1 1.61 -12.72 -1.17
N LEU A 2 1.89 -13.51 -2.23
CA LEU A 2 3.26 -13.88 -2.62
C LEU A 2 4.25 -12.70 -2.82
N PRO A 3 3.85 -11.54 -3.42
CA PRO A 3 4.78 -10.43 -3.67
C PRO A 3 5.24 -9.70 -2.40
N LEU A 4 4.33 -9.55 -1.43
CA LEU A 4 4.59 -8.90 -0.16
C LEU A 4 5.63 -9.66 0.67
N ILE A 5 5.50 -10.99 0.69
CA ILE A 5 6.44 -11.87 1.38
C ILE A 5 7.82 -11.82 0.71
N GLY A 6 7.88 -11.83 -0.62
CA GLY A 6 9.13 -11.72 -1.37
C GLY A 6 9.89 -10.42 -1.10
N LEU A 7 9.20 -9.28 -1.06
CA LEU A 7 9.85 -8.00 -0.74
C LEU A 7 10.31 -7.95 0.71
N LEU A 8 9.50 -8.44 1.66
CA LEU A 8 9.86 -8.42 3.07
C LEU A 8 11.11 -9.28 3.33
N ILE A 9 11.18 -10.45 2.70
CA ILE A 9 12.38 -11.31 2.74
C ILE A 9 13.57 -10.60 2.10
N GLY A 10 13.40 -10.00 0.91
CA GLY A 10 14.47 -9.25 0.23
C GLY A 10 15.00 -8.07 1.05
N LEU A 11 14.11 -7.33 1.72
CA LEU A 11 14.46 -6.22 2.60
C LEU A 11 15.23 -6.69 3.82
N ILE A 12 14.75 -7.75 4.49
CA ILE A 12 15.42 -8.33 5.66
C ILE A 12 16.82 -8.82 5.26
N ILE A 13 16.94 -9.57 4.17
CA ILE A 13 18.24 -10.03 3.65
C ILE A 13 19.13 -8.82 3.35
N GLY A 14 18.62 -7.80 2.67
CA GLY A 14 19.38 -6.58 2.36
C GLY A 14 19.88 -5.81 3.59
N LEU A 15 19.15 -5.85 4.71
CA LEU A 15 19.59 -5.23 5.97
C LEU A 15 20.72 -6.01 6.66
N PHE A 16 20.70 -7.35 6.58
CA PHE A 16 21.71 -8.20 7.22
C PHE A 16 22.96 -8.42 6.36
N VAL A 17 22.87 -8.24 5.05
CA VAL A 17 24.01 -8.35 4.14
C VAL A 17 24.69 -6.99 4.04
N SER A 18 25.83 -6.84 4.72
CA SER A 18 26.69 -5.65 4.63
C SER A 18 27.52 -5.66 3.34
N VAL A 19 26.85 -5.48 2.19
CA VAL A 19 27.56 -5.23 0.93
C VAL A 19 27.96 -3.76 0.89
N PRO A 20 29.26 -3.42 0.75
CA PRO A 20 29.66 -2.03 0.55
C PRO A 20 29.10 -1.53 -0.79
N VAL A 21 28.11 -0.65 -0.72
CA VAL A 21 27.51 -0.02 -1.89
C VAL A 21 28.31 1.23 -2.25
N PRO A 22 28.90 1.33 -3.45
CA PRO A 22 29.59 2.55 -3.87
C PRO A 22 28.60 3.72 -3.93
N ALA A 23 29.05 4.92 -3.51
CA ALA A 23 28.18 6.11 -3.44
C ALA A 23 27.49 6.45 -4.76
N ALA A 24 28.11 6.13 -5.91
CA ALA A 24 27.52 6.34 -7.24
C ALA A 24 26.26 5.49 -7.51
N TRP A 25 26.08 4.37 -6.80
CA TRP A 25 24.95 3.45 -6.98
C TRP A 25 23.82 3.68 -5.99
N ALA A 26 24.10 4.38 -4.88
CA ALA A 26 23.15 4.69 -3.82
C ALA A 26 21.83 5.30 -4.32
N PRO A 27 21.80 6.33 -5.19
CA PRO A 27 20.52 6.92 -5.63
C PRO A 27 19.67 5.94 -6.44
N TYR A 28 20.29 5.09 -7.27
CA TYR A 28 19.55 4.12 -8.09
C TYR A 28 18.95 3.00 -7.23
N LEU A 29 19.69 2.54 -6.22
CA LEU A 29 19.19 1.56 -5.25
C LEU A 29 18.05 2.13 -4.41
N ALA A 30 18.14 3.40 -3.99
CA ALA A 30 17.06 4.07 -3.28
C ALA A 30 15.78 4.11 -4.10
N LEU A 31 15.86 4.43 -5.39
CA LEU A 31 14.71 4.43 -6.30
C LEU A 31 14.10 3.03 -6.48
N LEU A 32 14.93 1.99 -6.55
CA LEU A 32 14.47 0.60 -6.64
C LEU A 32 13.68 0.20 -5.39
N VAL A 33 14.20 0.51 -4.20
CA VAL A 33 13.52 0.23 -2.92
C VAL A 33 12.21 1.01 -2.82
N LEU A 34 12.24 2.31 -3.13
CA LEU A 34 11.06 3.18 -3.11
C LEU A 34 9.96 2.69 -4.06
N SER A 35 10.32 2.33 -5.30
CA SER A 35 9.36 1.78 -6.26
C SER A 35 8.78 0.44 -5.81
N GLY A 36 9.56 -0.37 -5.10
CA GLY A 36 9.09 -1.63 -4.53
C GLY A 36 8.03 -1.41 -3.46
N VAL A 37 8.30 -0.49 -2.52
CA VAL A 37 7.35 -0.13 -1.45
C VAL A 37 6.07 0.48 -2.03
N ASP A 38 6.18 1.39 -3.00
CA ASP A 38 5.03 2.02 -3.66
C ASP A 38 4.09 0.97 -4.27
N ILE A 39 4.62 -0.01 -5.00
CA ILE A 39 3.81 -1.02 -5.67
C ILE A 39 3.18 -2.00 -4.72
N LEU A 40 3.85 -2.32 -3.61
CA LEU A 40 3.20 -3.09 -2.57
C LEU A 40 1.97 -2.38 -2.01
N LEU A 41 2.10 -1.10 -1.68
CA LEU A 41 0.95 -0.33 -1.19
C LEU A 41 -0.14 -0.21 -2.25
N SER A 42 0.23 -0.04 -3.52
CA SER A 42 -0.72 0.00 -4.64
C SER A 42 -1.50 -1.32 -4.77
N VAL A 43 -0.83 -2.47 -4.68
CA VAL A 43 -1.46 -3.80 -4.75
C VAL A 43 -2.30 -4.07 -3.50
N LEU A 44 -1.91 -3.57 -2.33
CA LEU A 44 -2.71 -3.69 -1.10
C LEU A 44 -3.99 -2.86 -1.17
N ASN A 45 -3.92 -1.68 -1.81
CA ASN A 45 -5.04 -0.76 -1.98
C ASN A 45 -6.00 -1.16 -3.12
N GLU A 46 -5.65 -2.17 -3.92
CA GLU A 46 -6.49 -2.63 -5.01
C GLU A 46 -7.78 -3.26 -4.46
N ASN A 47 -8.80 -2.42 -4.28
CA ASN A 47 -10.12 -2.81 -3.82
C ASN A 47 -10.76 -3.69 -4.88
N ASN A 48 -10.88 -4.97 -4.54
CA ASN A 48 -11.20 -6.07 -5.44
C ASN A 48 -12.67 -6.08 -5.90
N GLU A 49 -13.10 -5.13 -6.73
CA GLU A 49 -14.34 -5.31 -7.51
C GLU A 49 -14.10 -6.16 -8.77
N ASP A 50 -12.90 -6.11 -9.37
CA ASP A 50 -12.54 -6.94 -10.52
C ASP A 50 -11.40 -7.91 -10.19
N LYS A 51 -11.74 -9.17 -9.95
CA LYS A 51 -10.82 -10.28 -9.60
C LYS A 51 -9.81 -10.67 -10.72
N SER A 52 -9.63 -9.85 -11.76
CA SER A 52 -8.85 -10.18 -12.96
C SER A 52 -7.53 -9.39 -13.12
N SER A 53 -7.28 -8.36 -12.33
CA SER A 53 -6.18 -7.39 -12.54
C SER A 53 -4.83 -7.78 -11.92
N ASN A 54 -4.79 -8.77 -11.03
CA ASN A 54 -3.63 -9.11 -10.18
C ASN A 54 -2.39 -9.68 -10.92
N LYS A 55 -2.36 -9.66 -12.26
CA LYS A 55 -1.29 -10.28 -13.08
C LYS A 55 -0.21 -9.30 -13.54
N ASN A 56 -0.44 -7.99 -13.47
CA ASN A 56 0.43 -7.01 -14.12
C ASN A 56 1.31 -6.18 -13.16
N PHE A 57 1.19 -6.34 -11.83
CA PHE A 57 1.96 -5.55 -10.86
C PHE A 57 3.49 -5.65 -11.06
N LEU A 58 3.99 -6.81 -11.52
CA LEU A 58 5.40 -7.01 -11.85
C LEU A 58 5.81 -6.12 -13.03
N LEU A 59 4.99 -6.07 -14.08
CA LEU A 59 5.27 -5.29 -15.27
C LEU A 59 5.28 -3.79 -14.94
N GLU A 60 4.33 -3.35 -14.13
CA GLU A 60 4.28 -1.97 -13.63
C GLU A 60 5.50 -1.64 -12.76
N PHE A 61 5.96 -2.58 -11.92
CA PHE A 61 7.19 -2.41 -11.14
C PHE A 61 8.41 -2.25 -11.99
N PHE A 62 8.62 -3.16 -12.95
CA PHE A 62 9.75 -3.07 -13.84
C PHE A 62 9.70 -1.82 -14.71
N ALA A 63 8.54 -1.48 -15.28
CA ALA A 63 8.39 -0.29 -16.11
C ALA A 63 8.66 1.01 -15.34
N ASN A 64 8.05 1.17 -14.16
CA ASN A 64 8.22 2.38 -13.34
C ASN A 64 9.64 2.50 -12.78
N THR A 65 10.22 1.39 -12.31
CA THR A 65 11.61 1.39 -11.81
C THR A 65 12.60 1.67 -12.93
N ALA A 66 12.43 1.05 -14.10
CA ALA A 66 13.29 1.30 -15.25
C ALA A 66 13.21 2.77 -15.69
N MET A 67 12.01 3.36 -15.73
CA MET A 67 11.82 4.77 -16.06
C MET A 67 12.46 5.69 -15.02
N ALA A 68 12.32 5.38 -13.73
CA ALA A 68 12.95 6.14 -12.64
C ALA A 68 14.48 6.11 -12.73
N VAL A 69 15.07 4.92 -12.92
CA VAL A 69 16.52 4.75 -13.08
C VAL A 69 17.01 5.46 -14.34
N PHE A 70 16.26 5.36 -15.44
CA PHE A 70 16.57 6.04 -16.69
C PHE A 70 16.59 7.57 -16.52
N LEU A 71 15.55 8.15 -15.91
CA LEU A 71 15.48 9.60 -15.64
C LEU A 71 16.57 10.06 -14.67
N ALA A 72 16.88 9.27 -13.64
CA ALA A 72 18.00 9.56 -12.73
C ALA A 72 19.35 9.53 -13.45
N ALA A 73 19.54 8.59 -14.39
CA ALA A 73 20.72 8.51 -15.24
C ALA A 73 20.83 9.71 -16.19
N LEU A 74 19.72 10.16 -16.79
CA LEU A 74 19.68 11.38 -17.58
C LEU A 74 20.03 12.61 -16.74
N GLY A 75 19.52 12.71 -15.52
CA GLY A 75 19.84 13.79 -14.60
C GLY A 75 21.33 13.92 -14.32
N LYS A 76 22.00 12.79 -14.16
CA LYS A 76 23.45 12.76 -14.00
C LYS A 76 24.19 13.36 -15.21
N GLN A 77 23.69 13.16 -16.44
CA GLN A 77 24.33 13.71 -17.64
C GLN A 77 24.20 15.23 -17.74
N ILE A 78 23.10 15.79 -17.24
CA ILE A 78 22.84 17.24 -17.25
C ILE A 78 23.22 17.93 -15.92
N ASN A 79 23.92 17.24 -15.01
CA ASN A 79 24.26 17.71 -13.67
C ASN A 79 23.04 18.19 -12.85
N PHE A 80 21.89 17.52 -13.01
CA PHE A 80 20.66 17.82 -12.29
C PHE A 80 20.22 16.63 -11.42
N GLU A 81 19.77 16.90 -10.21
CA GLU A 81 19.47 15.89 -9.20
C GLU A 81 18.07 15.26 -9.36
N LEU A 82 17.77 14.74 -10.55
CA LEU A 82 16.48 14.10 -10.85
C LEU A 82 16.16 12.96 -9.87
N SER A 83 17.16 12.22 -9.38
CA SER A 83 16.96 11.15 -8.41
C SER A 83 16.17 11.59 -7.18
N THR A 84 16.41 12.81 -6.70
CA THR A 84 15.75 13.34 -5.50
C THR A 84 14.30 13.74 -5.79
N ILE A 85 14.03 14.31 -6.96
CA ILE A 85 12.66 14.63 -7.40
C ILE A 85 11.85 13.34 -7.58
N ILE A 86 12.44 12.33 -8.22
CA ILE A 86 11.78 11.04 -8.45
C ILE A 86 11.54 10.34 -7.11
N ALA A 87 12.51 10.38 -6.19
CA ALA A 87 12.33 9.85 -4.84
C ALA A 87 11.18 10.53 -4.10
N PHE A 88 11.05 11.86 -4.24
CA PHE A 88 9.92 12.61 -3.70
C PHE A 88 8.58 12.13 -4.29
N VAL A 89 8.51 11.92 -5.61
CA VAL A 89 7.30 11.42 -6.28
C VAL A 89 6.91 10.04 -5.75
N PHE A 90 7.86 9.10 -5.63
CA PHE A 90 7.58 7.79 -5.02
C PHE A 90 7.11 7.92 -3.57
N THR A 91 7.78 8.77 -2.78
CA THR A 91 7.42 9.01 -1.38
C THR A 91 5.99 9.56 -1.26
N TYR A 92 5.62 10.51 -2.11
CA TYR A 92 4.27 11.04 -2.18
C TYR A 92 3.24 9.95 -2.51
N ARG A 93 3.53 9.10 -3.49
CA ARG A 93 2.64 7.99 -3.88
C ARG A 93 2.47 6.97 -2.75
N ILE A 94 3.54 6.65 -2.02
CA ILE A 94 3.50 5.81 -0.82
C ILE A 94 2.52 6.39 0.21
N PHE A 95 2.65 7.69 0.54
CA PHE A 95 1.75 8.33 1.50
C PHE A 95 0.31 8.43 1.01
N LYS A 96 0.11 8.61 -0.29
CA LYS A 96 -1.22 8.62 -0.91
C LYS A 96 -1.89 7.25 -0.74
N ASN A 97 -1.24 6.18 -1.18
CA ASN A 97 -1.77 4.82 -1.09
C ASN A 97 -2.01 4.42 0.38
N PHE A 98 -1.10 4.79 1.29
CA PHE A 98 -1.27 4.53 2.72
C PHE A 98 -2.51 5.21 3.30
N ARG A 99 -2.78 6.47 2.92
CA ARG A 99 -3.96 7.21 3.38
C ARG A 99 -5.26 6.57 2.90
N GLU A 100 -5.28 6.09 1.66
CA GLU A 100 -6.44 5.39 1.08
C GLU A 100 -6.73 4.11 1.86
N ILE A 101 -5.70 3.27 2.10
CA ILE A 101 -5.83 2.06 2.93
C ILE A 101 -6.38 2.37 4.33
N VAL A 102 -5.86 3.41 5.00
CA VAL A 102 -6.33 3.80 6.33
C VAL A 102 -7.78 4.32 6.27
N GLY A 103 -8.13 5.05 5.23
CA GLY A 103 -9.48 5.54 4.99
C GLY A 103 -10.49 4.42 4.84
N ASP A 104 -10.20 3.45 3.97
CA ASP A 104 -11.05 2.28 3.72
C ASP A 104 -11.21 1.42 4.97
N LEU A 105 -10.12 1.24 5.72
CA LEU A 105 -10.14 0.54 6.99
C LEU A 105 -11.05 1.25 8.00
N TYR A 106 -10.95 2.58 8.11
CA TYR A 106 -11.79 3.37 9.00
C TYR A 106 -13.28 3.29 8.65
N VAL A 107 -13.62 3.39 7.36
CA VAL A 107 -15.01 3.24 6.88
C VAL A 107 -15.56 1.87 7.27
N LYS A 108 -14.81 0.80 6.99
CA LYS A 108 -15.21 -0.58 7.31
C LYS A 108 -15.38 -0.83 8.81
N TYR A 109 -14.56 -0.20 9.65
CA TYR A 109 -14.72 -0.24 11.11
C TYR A 109 -15.97 0.51 11.57
N LYS A 110 -16.26 1.68 10.97
CA LYS A 110 -17.44 2.48 11.31
C LYS A 110 -18.75 1.76 10.95
N GLU A 111 -18.83 1.20 9.75
CA GLU A 111 -20.01 0.46 9.27
C GLU A 111 -20.37 -0.71 10.19
N ARG A 112 -19.37 -1.51 10.58
CA ARG A 112 -19.57 -2.64 11.52
C ARG A 112 -20.10 -2.19 12.88
N ARG A 113 -19.63 -1.06 13.39
CA ARG A 113 -20.10 -0.52 14.67
C ARG A 113 -21.53 0.00 14.58
N ASP A 114 -21.86 0.67 13.48
CA ASP A 114 -23.18 1.27 13.28
C ASP A 114 -24.24 0.18 13.01
N SER A 115 -23.90 -0.91 12.29
CA SER A 115 -24.80 -2.06 12.11
C SER A 115 -25.12 -2.78 13.43
N LEU A 116 -24.11 -3.00 14.28
CA LEU A 116 -24.28 -3.60 15.60
C LEU A 116 -25.16 -2.75 16.52
N ARG A 117 -25.03 -1.42 16.46
CA ARG A 117 -25.88 -0.50 17.23
C ARG A 117 -27.35 -0.60 16.80
N THR A 118 -27.60 -0.69 15.51
CA THR A 118 -28.96 -0.84 14.97
C THR A 118 -29.58 -2.17 15.43
N GLU A 119 -28.84 -3.28 15.33
CA GLU A 119 -29.29 -4.61 15.78
C GLU A 119 -29.60 -4.64 17.28
N ILE A 120 -28.72 -4.07 18.12
CA ILE A 120 -28.97 -3.97 19.57
C ILE A 120 -30.22 -3.12 19.87
N SER A 121 -30.42 -2.02 19.15
CA SER A 121 -31.58 -1.13 19.34
C SER A 121 -32.89 -1.77 18.90
N GLU A 122 -32.86 -2.64 17.89
CA GLU A 122 -34.03 -3.41 17.43
C GLU A 122 -34.40 -4.51 18.44
N VAL A 123 -33.42 -5.22 19.00
CA VAL A 123 -33.64 -6.27 20.02
C VAL A 123 -34.13 -5.68 21.35
N THR A 124 -33.61 -4.53 21.76
CA THR A 124 -33.99 -3.87 23.04
C THR A 124 -35.22 -2.96 22.95
N SER A 125 -35.85 -2.87 21.78
CA SER A 125 -37.06 -2.06 21.58
C SER A 125 -38.23 -2.58 22.42
N PRO A 126 -39.05 -1.70 23.03
CA PRO A 126 -40.14 -2.08 23.93
C PRO A 126 -41.16 -3.04 23.28
N LYS A 127 -41.32 -2.99 21.95
CA LYS A 127 -42.22 -3.86 21.19
C LYS A 127 -41.85 -5.35 21.28
N ASN A 128 -40.57 -5.68 21.17
CA ASN A 128 -40.07 -7.07 21.29
C ASN A 128 -40.05 -7.55 22.75
N THR A 129 -39.83 -6.63 23.69
CA THR A 129 -39.85 -6.93 25.14
C THR A 129 -41.26 -7.26 25.63
N GLU A 130 -42.29 -6.60 25.08
CA GLU A 130 -43.69 -6.94 25.37
C GLU A 130 -44.14 -8.25 24.70
N GLU A 131 -43.72 -8.53 23.46
CA GLU A 131 -44.03 -9.80 22.80
C GLU A 131 -43.39 -11.00 23.52
N ALA A 132 -42.16 -10.85 24.01
CA ALA A 132 -41.49 -11.87 24.82
C ALA A 132 -42.18 -12.10 26.19
N LYS A 133 -42.76 -11.05 26.78
CA LYS A 133 -43.58 -11.14 27.99
C LYS A 133 -44.96 -11.77 27.77
N ARG A 134 -45.57 -11.60 26.59
CA ARG A 134 -46.87 -12.21 26.23
C ARG A 134 -46.77 -13.69 25.85
N ARG A 135 -45.57 -14.19 25.54
CA ARG A 135 -45.31 -15.60 25.18
C ARG A 135 -44.87 -16.47 26.38
N LYS A 136 -44.69 -15.89 27.57
CA LYS A 136 -44.52 -16.60 28.85
C LYS A 136 -45.82 -16.55 29.63
#